data_AF-A0A3P7LJ28-F1
#
_entry.id   AF-A0A3P7LJ28-F1
#
_cell.length_a   1.000
_cell.length_b   1.000
_cell.length_c   1.000
_cell.angle_alpha   90.00
_cell.angle_beta   90.00
_cell.angle_gamma   90.00
#
_symmetry.space_group_name_H-M   'P 1'
#
loop_
_entity.id
_entity.type
_entity.pdbx_description
1 polymer ?
#
loop_
_entity_poly.entity_id
_entity_poly.type
_entity_poly.pdbx_seq_one_letter_code
_entity_poly.pdbx_strand_id
1 'polypeptide(L)'
;MNCDRLYFSSSVASNVTVCNSAAEAAEAAHAIVICTEWDEFKTLDYRELYNRMQKPAFLFDGRLIVDHAELQAIGFQVKAIGINLRERVLSPPFSPSNH
;
A
#
# COMPACT_ATOMS: atom_id res chain seq x y z
N MET A 1 27.83 23.94 -3.39
CA MET A 1 26.35 23.76 -3.35
C MET A 1 26.05 22.91 -2.11
N ASN A 2 25.82 23.57 -0.97
CA ASN A 2 25.53 22.88 0.29
C ASN A 2 24.03 22.60 0.37
N CYS A 3 23.65 21.37 0.01
CA CYS A 3 22.32 20.83 0.28
C CYS A 3 22.34 20.13 1.63
N ASP A 4 22.79 20.83 2.66
CA ASP A 4 22.69 20.35 4.03
C ASP A 4 22.22 21.51 4.88
N ARG A 5 21.20 21.22 5.72
CA ARG A 5 21.08 21.76 7.08
C ARG A 5 20.04 22.84 7.36
N LEU A 6 18.79 22.74 6.90
CA LEU A 6 17.64 23.27 7.67
C LEU A 6 16.39 22.39 7.43
N TYR A 7 15.77 21.89 8.50
CA TYR A 7 14.45 21.22 8.60
C TYR A 7 14.31 19.70 8.73
N PHE A 8 15.37 18.89 8.85
CA PHE A 8 15.17 17.51 9.33
C PHE A 8 15.24 17.47 10.86
N SER A 9 14.08 17.52 11.51
CA SER A 9 13.96 17.39 12.97
C SER A 9 14.60 16.07 13.42
N SER A 10 15.48 16.11 14.41
CA SER A 10 16.14 14.92 14.97
C SER A 10 15.13 13.87 15.45
N SER A 11 13.93 14.30 15.85
CA SER A 11 12.83 13.43 16.26
C SER A 11 12.15 12.67 15.12
N VAL A 12 12.22 13.17 13.87
CA VAL A 12 11.69 12.44 12.71
C VAL A 12 12.66 11.35 12.30
N ALA A 13 13.96 11.67 12.26
CA ALA A 13 15.01 10.73 11.91
C ALA A 13 15.00 9.45 12.76
N SER A 14 14.74 9.58 14.07
CA SER A 14 14.71 8.44 15.00
C SER A 14 13.52 7.50 14.82
N ASN A 15 12.48 7.94 14.09
CA ASN A 15 11.27 7.15 13.85
C ASN A 15 11.16 6.66 12.39
N VAL A 16 12.23 6.82 11.61
CA VAL A 16 12.28 6.41 10.20
C VAL A 16 13.36 5.36 10.05
N THR A 17 12.99 4.23 9.46
CA THR A 17 13.92 3.18 9.04
C THR A 17 13.78 3.01 7.53
N VAL A 18 14.91 3.04 6.82
CA VAL A 18 14.95 2.79 5.38
C VAL A 18 15.33 1.32 5.19
N CYS A 19 14.46 0.59 4.50
CA CYS A 19 14.64 -0.83 4.19
C CYS A 19 15.07 -1.01 2.74
N ASN A 20 15.72 -2.13 2.42
CA ASN A 20 16.19 -2.41 1.07
C ASN A 20 15.17 -3.20 0.23
N SER A 21 14.05 -3.62 0.82
CA SER A 21 12.99 -4.36 0.13
C SER A 21 11.62 -4.10 0.75
N ALA A 22 10.57 -4.31 -0.03
CA ALA A 22 9.18 -4.22 0.45
C ALA A 22 8.88 -5.26 1.54
N ALA A 23 9.47 -6.45 1.45
CA ALA A 23 9.30 -7.51 2.44
C ALA A 23 9.90 -7.14 3.81
N GLU A 24 11.09 -6.55 3.82
CA GLU A 24 11.73 -6.05 5.04
C GLU A 24 10.91 -4.91 5.65
N ALA A 25 10.40 -3.99 4.83
CA ALA A 25 9.57 -2.88 5.29
C ALA A 25 8.21 -3.33 5.86
N ALA A 26 7.68 -4.48 5.40
CA ALA A 26 6.42 -5.04 5.85
C ALA A 26 6.54 -5.88 7.13
N GLU A 27 7.76 -6.25 7.54
CA GLU A 27 8.00 -7.11 8.70
C GLU A 27 7.45 -6.48 9.98
N ALA A 28 6.54 -7.19 10.66
CA ALA A 28 5.81 -6.71 11.84
C ALA A 28 5.07 -5.36 11.66
N ALA A 29 4.89 -4.89 10.42
CA ALA A 29 4.13 -3.68 10.14
C ALA A 29 2.62 -3.92 10.34
N HIS A 30 1.91 -2.89 10.78
CA HIS A 30 0.45 -2.93 10.89
C HIS A 30 -0.23 -2.47 9.59
N ALA A 31 0.43 -1.60 8.83
CA ALA A 31 -0.10 -1.01 7.62
C ALA A 31 0.98 -0.84 6.56
N ILE A 32 0.58 -1.04 5.30
CA ILE A 32 1.36 -0.66 4.12
C ILE A 32 0.66 0.56 3.48
N VAL A 33 1.45 1.54 3.05
CA VAL A 33 0.97 2.72 2.33
C VAL A 33 1.74 2.86 1.02
N ILE A 34 1.04 2.82 -0.11
CA ILE A 34 1.62 3.02 -1.44
C ILE A 34 1.56 4.50 -1.79
N CYS A 35 2.71 5.15 -1.78
CA CYS A 35 2.83 6.60 -2.02
C CYS A 35 3.29 6.96 -3.44
N THR A 36 3.79 5.99 -4.20
CA THR A 36 4.37 6.15 -5.54
C THR A 36 3.91 5.05 -6.48
N GLU A 37 3.81 5.38 -7.77
CA GLU A 37 3.23 4.54 -8.83
C GLU A 37 4.23 3.61 -9.53
N TRP A 38 5.22 3.08 -8.81
CA TRP A 38 6.23 2.18 -9.40
C TRP A 38 5.60 0.85 -9.83
N ASP A 39 5.95 0.39 -11.04
CA ASP A 39 5.43 -0.88 -11.60
C ASP A 39 5.76 -2.09 -10.72
N GLU A 40 6.87 -2.05 -9.99
CA GLU A 40 7.27 -3.11 -9.05
C GLU A 40 6.16 -3.44 -8.03
N PHE A 41 5.42 -2.43 -7.57
CA PHE A 41 4.35 -2.64 -6.60
C PHE A 41 3.15 -3.40 -7.18
N LYS A 42 2.97 -3.41 -8.50
CA LYS A 42 1.85 -4.15 -9.13
C LYS A 42 2.03 -5.66 -9.05
N THR A 43 3.27 -6.13 -8.90
CA THR A 43 3.63 -7.56 -9.02
C THR A 43 4.27 -8.12 -7.76
N LEU A 44 4.21 -7.42 -6.62
CA LEU A 44 4.71 -7.93 -5.34
C LEU A 44 3.92 -9.17 -4.89
N ASP A 45 4.60 -10.08 -4.18
CA ASP A 45 3.92 -11.18 -3.49
C ASP A 45 3.24 -10.66 -2.22
N TYR A 46 2.03 -10.14 -2.40
CA TYR A 46 1.23 -9.60 -1.30
C TYR A 46 0.81 -10.66 -0.27
N ARG A 47 0.84 -11.95 -0.62
CA ARG A 47 0.56 -13.02 0.34
C ARG A 47 1.74 -13.21 1.28
N GLU A 48 2.97 -13.14 0.74
CA GLU A 48 4.18 -13.13 1.56
C GLU A 48 4.19 -11.91 2.49
N LEU A 49 3.95 -10.71 1.96
CA LEU A 49 3.89 -9.48 2.75
C LEU A 49 2.83 -9.58 3.85
N TYR A 50 1.64 -10.07 3.52
CA TYR A 50 0.60 -10.29 4.50
C TYR A 50 1.09 -11.20 5.63
N ASN A 51 1.72 -12.34 5.34
CA ASN A 51 2.16 -13.27 6.38
C ASN A 51 3.19 -12.67 7.37
N ARG A 52 3.98 -11.68 6.92
CA ARG A 52 4.99 -10.97 7.73
C ARG A 52 4.41 -9.82 8.57
N MET A 53 3.20 -9.36 8.26
CA MET A 53 2.56 -8.23 8.94
C MET A 53 1.77 -8.62 10.19
N GLN A 54 1.63 -7.66 11.11
CA GLN A 54 0.73 -7.76 12.26
C GLN A 54 -0.74 -7.77 11.83
N LYS A 55 -1.60 -8.41 12.64
CA LYS A 55 -3.04 -8.54 12.37
C LYS A 55 -3.90 -7.70 13.30
N PRO A 56 -4.93 -7.01 12.79
CA PRO A 56 -5.33 -6.92 11.37
C PRO A 56 -4.33 -6.12 10.51
N ALA A 57 -4.08 -6.58 9.28
CA ALA A 57 -3.16 -5.91 8.34
C ALA A 57 -3.92 -4.95 7.41
N PHE A 58 -3.49 -3.69 7.37
CA PHE A 58 -4.08 -2.65 6.54
C PHE A 58 -3.25 -2.36 5.30
N LEU A 59 -3.92 -2.04 4.19
CA LEU A 59 -3.26 -1.56 2.97
C LEU A 59 -3.96 -0.32 2.44
N PHE A 60 -3.20 0.77 2.30
CA PHE A 60 -3.66 2.03 1.76
C PHE A 60 -3.05 2.25 0.38
N ASP A 61 -3.87 2.16 -0.67
CA ASP A 61 -3.46 2.48 -2.03
C ASP A 61 -3.80 3.94 -2.35
N GLY A 62 -2.78 4.80 -2.31
CA GLY A 62 -2.89 6.21 -2.68
C GLY A 62 -2.80 6.46 -4.18
N ARG A 63 -2.45 5.44 -4.99
CA ARG A 63 -2.12 5.57 -6.41
C ARG A 63 -3.02 4.76 -7.34
N LEU A 64 -3.88 3.90 -6.78
CA LEU A 64 -4.83 3.07 -7.52
C LEU A 64 -4.13 2.11 -8.51
N ILE A 65 -3.03 1.49 -8.08
CA ILE A 65 -2.19 0.65 -8.94
C ILE A 65 -2.29 -0.85 -8.62
N VAL A 66 -2.84 -1.25 -7.47
CA VAL A 66 -2.91 -2.67 -7.07
C VAL A 66 -4.30 -3.28 -7.27
N ASP A 67 -4.37 -4.61 -7.37
CA ASP A 67 -5.65 -5.33 -7.39
C ASP A 67 -6.25 -5.40 -5.98
N HIS A 68 -7.17 -4.50 -5.71
CA HIS A 68 -7.85 -4.39 -4.43
C HIS A 68 -8.69 -5.64 -4.08
N ALA A 69 -9.23 -6.35 -5.07
CA ALA A 69 -10.03 -7.54 -4.85
C ALA A 69 -9.15 -8.72 -4.43
N GLU A 70 -7.99 -8.88 -5.08
CA GLU A 70 -6.99 -9.87 -4.69
C GLU A 70 -6.49 -9.64 -3.26
N LEU A 71 -6.16 -8.39 -2.92
CA LEU A 71 -5.69 -8.02 -1.58
C LEU A 71 -6.74 -8.30 -0.49
N GLN A 72 -8.00 -8.02 -0.77
CA GLN A 72 -9.11 -8.36 0.14
C GLN A 72 -9.28 -9.88 0.28
N ALA A 73 -9.12 -10.64 -0.80
CA ALA A 73 -9.19 -12.10 -0.77
C ALA A 73 -8.04 -12.72 0.05
N ILE A 74 -6.85 -12.09 0.07
CA ILE A 74 -5.73 -12.46 0.94
C ILE A 74 -6.06 -12.19 2.42
N GLY A 75 -6.83 -11.14 2.70
CA GLY A 75 -7.28 -10.77 4.05
C GLY A 75 -6.91 -9.35 4.49
N PHE A 76 -6.37 -8.52 3.58
CA PHE A 76 -6.07 -7.12 3.90
C PHE A 76 -7.34 -6.29 4.13
N GLN A 77 -7.24 -5.36 5.08
CA GLN A 77 -8.17 -4.24 5.18
C GLN A 77 -7.73 -3.13 4.22
N VAL A 78 -8.23 -3.20 2.99
CA VAL A 78 -7.83 -2.28 1.93
C VAL A 78 -8.61 -0.97 1.99
N LYS A 79 -7.91 0.15 1.79
CA LYS A 79 -8.44 1.49 1.60
C LYS A 79 -7.81 2.11 0.37
N ALA A 80 -8.61 2.81 -0.43
CA ALA A 80 -8.17 3.43 -1.66
C ALA A 80 -8.78 4.82 -1.79
N ILE A 81 -8.03 5.76 -2.35
CA ILE A 81 -8.52 7.12 -2.56
C ILE A 81 -9.58 7.12 -3.67
N GLY A 82 -10.71 7.79 -3.43
CA GLY A 82 -11.74 7.99 -4.45
C GLY A 82 -12.59 6.76 -4.79
N ILE A 83 -12.43 5.63 -4.08
CA ILE A 83 -13.18 4.40 -4.34
C ILE A 83 -13.85 3.89 -3.07
N ASN A 84 -15.15 3.62 -3.15
CA ASN A 84 -15.85 2.83 -2.15
C ASN A 84 -15.67 1.33 -2.45
N LEU A 85 -14.71 0.70 -1.77
CA LEU A 85 -14.42 -0.72 -1.96
C LEU A 85 -15.55 -1.65 -1.51
N ARG A 86 -16.49 -1.20 -0.67
CA ARG A 86 -17.68 -2.01 -0.31
C ARG A 86 -18.66 -2.11 -1.49
N GLU A 87 -18.73 -1.09 -2.33
CA GLU A 87 -19.59 -1.09 -3.51
C GLU A 87 -18.91 -1.81 -4.69
N ARG A 88 -17.58 -1.74 -4.81
CA ARG A 88 -16.83 -2.32 -5.95
C ARG A 88 -16.78 -3.85 -5.97
N VAL A 89 -16.72 -4.50 -4.80
CA VAL A 89 -16.79 -5.99 -4.72
C VAL A 89 -18.18 -6.50 -5.08
N LEU A 90 -19.22 -5.67 -4.87
CA LEU A 90 -20.61 -6.01 -5.17
C LEU A 90 -21.04 -5.60 -6.58
N SER A 91 -20.22 -4.81 -7.30
CA SER A 91 -20.50 -4.41 -8.68
C SER A 91 -19.66 -5.25 -9.65
N PRO A 92 -20.28 -5.94 -10.63
CA PRO A 92 -19.54 -6.64 -11.68
C PRO A 92 -18.64 -5.68 -12.47
N PRO A 93 -17.60 -6.18 -13.18
CA PRO A 93 -16.71 -5.34 -13.96
C PRO A 93 -17.52 -4.45 -14.89
N PHE A 94 -17.22 -3.14 -14.84
CA PHE A 94 -17.91 -2.11 -15.60
C PHE A 94 -17.86 -2.45 -17.10
N SER A 95 -18.96 -2.97 -17.64
CA SER A 95 -19.15 -3.00 -19.08
C SER A 95 -19.40 -1.57 -19.52
N PRO A 96 -18.56 -0.98 -20.39
CA PRO A 96 -18.85 0.34 -20.91
C PRO A 96 -20.17 0.25 -21.67
N SER A 97 -21.17 1.02 -21.22
CA SER A 97 -22.41 1.21 -21.94
C SER A 97 -22.05 1.80 -23.30
N ASN A 98 -22.25 1.03 -24.36
CA ASN A 98 -22.09 1.48 -25.73
C ASN A 98 -23.15 2.58 -25.98
N HIS A 99 -22.72 3.83 -25.93
CA HIS A 99 -23.47 5.00 -26.37
C HIS A 99 -22.74 5.62 -27.56
#